data_AF-A0A5B8UPB0-F1
#
_entry.id   AF-A0A5B8UPB0-F1
#
_cell.length_a   1.000
_cell.length_b   1.000
_cell.length_c   1.000
_cell.angle_alpha   90.00
_cell.angle_beta   90.00
_cell.angle_gamma   90.00
#
_symmetry.space_group_name_H-M   'P 1'
#
loop_
_entity.id
_entity.type
_entity.pdbx_description
1 polymer ?
#
loop_
_entity_poly.entity_id
_entity_poly.type
_entity_poly.pdbx_seq_one_letter_code
_entity_poly.pdbx_strand_id
1 'polypeptide(L)'
;MIKCLLQEGGIAEDITIARDLLQYDPSQLEYYQQITNNMVGKVLRNRQVVEKEKKHYLLTGFEHLHKNEIADLVTICEKKIDEYIAKRGDAIWQHRKKSRGYISGTARYKVLKRAQFRCELCGISASEKALEVDHILPVNLGGKDEEDNYQALCYSCNAMKRDTDATDFREIKDQYEHREKDCIFCLIEKKRIVSENNLAFLVYDQYPVSDLHCLVIPKRHTADYFSISQPEINAVNRLVQDGREMILKRDKTVLGFNLGLNCGEAAGQTVMHTHLHLIPRREGDTPTVRGGVRNVIAGKGHY
;
A
#
# COMPACT_ATOMS: atom_id res chain seq x y z
N MET A 1 22.10 -20.18 -16.83
CA MET A 1 23.57 -19.97 -16.96
C MET A 1 24.32 -21.26 -17.28
N ILE A 2 24.54 -22.21 -16.35
CA ILE A 2 25.34 -23.44 -16.65
C ILE A 2 24.75 -24.20 -17.85
N LYS A 3 23.44 -24.39 -17.88
CA LYS A 3 22.72 -24.98 -19.02
C LYS A 3 23.02 -24.24 -20.34
N CYS A 4 22.87 -22.91 -20.37
CA CYS A 4 23.19 -22.08 -21.54
C CYS A 4 24.66 -22.24 -21.98
N LEU A 5 25.61 -22.20 -21.06
CA LEU A 5 27.03 -22.41 -21.37
C LEU A 5 27.28 -23.80 -21.97
N LEU A 6 26.63 -24.85 -21.46
CA LEU A 6 26.75 -26.20 -22.03
C LEU A 6 26.16 -26.31 -23.44
N GLN A 7 25.07 -25.58 -23.71
CA GLN A 7 24.41 -25.56 -25.03
C GLN A 7 25.19 -24.77 -26.07
N GLU A 8 25.89 -23.70 -25.66
CA GLU A 8 26.70 -22.84 -26.52
C GLU A 8 28.17 -23.30 -26.65
N GLY A 9 28.48 -24.56 -26.28
CA GLY A 9 29.82 -25.10 -26.45
C GLY A 9 30.86 -24.58 -25.45
N GLY A 10 30.43 -24.10 -24.28
CA GLY A 10 31.26 -23.68 -23.16
C GLY A 10 31.47 -22.16 -23.04
N ILE A 11 31.09 -21.39 -24.04
CA ILE A 11 31.24 -19.92 -24.08
C ILE A 11 29.93 -19.30 -24.57
N ALA A 12 29.41 -18.32 -23.85
CA ALA A 12 28.24 -17.56 -24.28
C ALA A 12 28.41 -16.09 -23.89
N GLU A 13 27.87 -15.19 -24.72
CA GLU A 13 27.75 -13.77 -24.36
C GLU A 13 26.80 -13.60 -23.16
N ASP A 14 27.05 -12.58 -22.35
CA ASP A 14 26.25 -12.25 -21.18
C ASP A 14 24.76 -12.01 -21.54
N ILE A 15 24.50 -11.37 -22.68
CA ILE A 15 23.14 -11.13 -23.18
C ILE A 15 22.41 -12.43 -23.55
N THR A 16 23.12 -13.44 -24.05
CA THR A 16 22.56 -14.76 -24.37
C THR A 16 22.16 -15.47 -23.09
N ILE A 17 23.02 -15.44 -22.07
CA ILE A 17 22.73 -16.00 -20.74
C ILE A 17 21.55 -15.26 -20.09
N ALA A 18 21.49 -13.93 -20.20
CA ALA A 18 20.40 -13.12 -19.65
C ALA A 18 19.05 -13.44 -20.30
N ARG A 19 19.02 -13.63 -21.63
CA ARG A 19 17.80 -14.05 -22.35
C ARG A 19 17.31 -15.42 -21.91
N ASP A 20 18.22 -16.39 -21.73
CA ASP A 20 17.90 -17.73 -21.20
C ASP A 20 17.31 -17.64 -19.79
N LEU A 21 17.91 -16.85 -18.90
CA LEU A 21 17.40 -16.66 -17.54
C LEU A 21 16.03 -15.99 -17.50
N LEU A 22 15.77 -15.02 -18.38
CA LEU A 22 14.50 -14.29 -18.44
C LEU A 22 13.31 -15.22 -18.71
N GLN A 23 13.51 -16.33 -19.41
CA GLN A 23 12.46 -17.33 -19.67
C GLN A 23 11.98 -18.05 -18.40
N TYR A 24 12.72 -17.95 -17.30
CA TYR A 24 12.40 -18.60 -16.03
C TYR A 24 11.97 -17.61 -14.94
N ASP A 25 11.96 -16.30 -15.21
CA ASP A 25 11.51 -15.28 -14.26
C ASP A 25 9.98 -15.09 -14.36
N PRO A 26 9.18 -15.60 -13.40
CA PRO A 26 7.72 -15.53 -13.47
C PRO A 26 7.20 -14.08 -13.50
N SER A 27 7.89 -13.16 -12.83
CA SER A 27 7.46 -11.75 -12.72
C SER A 27 7.55 -11.03 -14.07
N GLN A 28 8.64 -11.27 -14.82
CA GLN A 28 8.83 -10.69 -16.14
C GLN A 28 7.89 -11.32 -17.16
N LEU A 29 7.67 -12.63 -17.08
CA LEU A 29 6.71 -13.32 -17.92
C LEU A 29 5.28 -12.81 -17.71
N GLU A 30 4.83 -12.65 -16.46
CA GLU A 30 3.52 -12.10 -16.12
C GLU A 30 3.35 -10.66 -16.64
N TYR A 31 4.38 -9.82 -16.48
CA TYR A 31 4.39 -8.46 -17.03
C TYR A 31 4.20 -8.47 -18.55
N TYR A 32 5.03 -9.20 -19.30
CA TYR A 32 4.93 -9.26 -20.76
C TYR A 32 3.65 -9.94 -21.24
N GLN A 33 3.10 -10.88 -20.46
CA GLN A 33 1.79 -11.46 -20.73
C GLN A 33 0.67 -10.40 -20.64
N GLN A 34 0.68 -9.53 -19.62
CA GLN A 34 -0.26 -8.42 -19.53
C GLN A 34 -0.11 -7.42 -20.67
N ILE A 35 1.13 -7.04 -21.03
CA ILE A 35 1.40 -6.16 -22.17
C ILE A 35 0.89 -6.76 -23.47
N THR A 36 1.15 -8.05 -23.70
CA THR A 36 0.66 -8.78 -24.87
C THR A 36 -0.86 -8.76 -24.90
N ASN A 37 -1.54 -8.94 -23.77
CA ASN A 37 -3.01 -8.92 -23.72
C ASN A 37 -3.64 -7.54 -23.94
N ASN A 38 -3.06 -6.51 -23.33
CA ASN A 38 -3.67 -5.19 -23.25
C ASN A 38 -3.28 -4.27 -24.41
N MET A 39 -2.12 -4.51 -25.02
CA MET A 39 -1.58 -3.68 -26.10
C MET A 39 -1.55 -4.45 -27.41
N VAL A 40 -0.57 -5.34 -27.60
CA VAL A 40 -0.29 -5.96 -28.91
C VAL A 40 -1.46 -6.83 -29.35
N GLY A 41 -1.90 -7.75 -28.51
CA GLY A 41 -3.04 -8.64 -28.77
C GLY A 41 -4.38 -7.91 -28.83
N LYS A 42 -4.54 -6.76 -28.16
CA LYS A 42 -5.73 -5.91 -28.35
C LYS A 42 -5.73 -5.26 -29.74
N VAL A 43 -4.61 -4.68 -30.15
CA VAL A 43 -4.48 -4.00 -31.45
C VAL A 43 -4.64 -4.99 -32.60
N LEU A 44 -3.99 -6.15 -32.55
CA LEU A 44 -4.07 -7.15 -33.61
C LEU A 44 -5.48 -7.76 -33.72
N ARG A 45 -6.18 -7.99 -32.59
CA ARG A 45 -7.59 -8.40 -32.60
C ARG A 45 -8.51 -7.35 -33.21
N ASN A 46 -8.33 -6.08 -32.83
CA ASN A 46 -9.13 -4.97 -33.39
C ASN A 46 -8.92 -4.82 -34.90
N ARG A 47 -7.75 -5.23 -35.41
CA ARG A 47 -7.43 -5.25 -36.84
C ARG A 47 -7.74 -6.58 -37.52
N GLN A 48 -8.37 -7.53 -36.82
CA GLN A 48 -8.76 -8.84 -37.34
C GLN A 48 -7.58 -9.65 -37.91
N VAL A 49 -6.38 -9.43 -37.37
CA VAL A 49 -5.17 -10.18 -37.77
C VAL A 49 -5.05 -11.47 -36.96
N VAL A 50 -5.47 -11.42 -35.69
CA VAL A 50 -5.43 -12.57 -34.78
C VAL A 50 -6.75 -12.72 -34.04
N GLU A 51 -7.07 -13.95 -33.69
CA GLU A 51 -8.14 -14.32 -32.76
C GLU A 51 -7.55 -14.77 -31.42
N LYS A 52 -8.35 -14.77 -30.36
CA LYS A 52 -7.90 -15.19 -29.03
C LYS A 52 -8.87 -16.17 -28.41
N GLU A 53 -8.36 -17.37 -28.11
CA GLU A 53 -9.08 -18.42 -27.41
C GLU A 53 -8.42 -18.69 -26.04
N LYS A 54 -9.08 -18.25 -24.97
CA LYS A 54 -8.55 -18.34 -23.58
C LYS A 54 -7.14 -17.71 -23.46
N LYS A 55 -6.10 -18.56 -23.45
CA LYS A 55 -4.68 -18.19 -23.29
C LYS A 55 -3.89 -18.25 -24.61
N HIS A 56 -4.53 -18.63 -25.72
CA HIS A 56 -3.88 -18.81 -27.02
C HIS A 56 -4.29 -17.71 -28.01
N TYR A 57 -3.34 -17.29 -28.85
CA TYR A 57 -3.58 -16.42 -29.99
C TYR A 57 -3.46 -17.24 -31.28
N LEU A 58 -4.42 -17.06 -32.19
CA LEU A 58 -4.45 -17.72 -33.49
C LEU A 58 -4.32 -16.65 -34.57
N LEU A 59 -3.43 -16.86 -35.54
CA LEU A 59 -3.34 -15.98 -36.71
C LEU A 59 -4.45 -16.38 -37.69
N THR A 60 -5.30 -15.43 -38.08
CA THR A 60 -6.44 -15.69 -38.96
C THR A 60 -5.97 -16.14 -40.33
N GLY A 61 -6.43 -17.31 -40.80
CA GLY A 61 -6.09 -17.86 -42.12
C GLY A 61 -4.72 -18.51 -42.22
N PHE A 62 -4.06 -18.81 -41.09
CA PHE A 62 -2.74 -19.46 -41.09
C PHE A 62 -2.73 -20.84 -41.75
N GLU A 63 -3.83 -21.58 -41.66
CA GLU A 63 -4.07 -22.87 -42.28
C GLU A 63 -3.95 -22.87 -43.82
N HIS A 64 -4.03 -21.70 -44.44
CA HIS A 64 -3.93 -21.54 -45.89
C HIS A 64 -2.53 -21.11 -46.36
N LEU A 65 -1.58 -20.91 -45.46
CA LEU A 65 -0.23 -20.43 -45.79
C LEU A 65 0.73 -21.57 -46.08
N HIS A 66 1.49 -21.43 -47.16
CA HIS A 66 2.59 -22.31 -47.52
C HIS A 66 3.92 -21.84 -46.90
N LYS A 67 4.91 -22.75 -46.82
CA LYS A 67 6.20 -22.47 -46.14
C LYS A 67 6.94 -21.25 -46.71
N ASN A 68 6.88 -21.05 -48.02
CA ASN A 68 7.45 -19.89 -48.70
C ASN A 68 6.72 -18.60 -48.31
N GLU A 69 5.38 -18.61 -48.28
CA GLU A 69 4.59 -17.45 -47.89
C GLU A 69 4.81 -17.08 -46.42
N ILE A 70 4.97 -18.08 -45.54
CA ILE A 70 5.34 -17.84 -44.14
C ILE A 70 6.71 -17.15 -44.06
N ALA A 71 7.70 -17.62 -44.81
CA ALA A 71 9.03 -17.01 -44.83
C ALA A 71 9.00 -15.56 -45.34
N ASP A 72 8.22 -15.30 -46.39
CA ASP A 72 8.02 -13.95 -46.93
C ASP A 72 7.34 -13.03 -45.90
N LEU A 73 6.31 -13.52 -45.21
CA LEU A 73 5.61 -12.78 -44.16
C LEU A 73 6.52 -12.48 -42.96
N VAL A 74 7.36 -13.44 -42.54
CA VAL A 74 8.36 -13.24 -41.48
C VAL A 74 9.33 -12.15 -41.89
N THR A 75 9.84 -12.20 -43.13
CA THR A 75 10.76 -11.19 -43.68
C THR A 75 10.12 -9.79 -43.69
N ILE A 76 8.84 -9.69 -44.05
CA ILE A 76 8.10 -8.43 -44.01
C ILE A 76 7.96 -7.93 -42.56
N CYS A 77 7.67 -8.81 -41.61
CA CYS A 77 7.56 -8.47 -40.19
C CYS A 77 8.89 -7.95 -39.64
N GLU A 78 9.99 -8.65 -39.89
CA GLU A 78 11.34 -8.27 -39.48
C GLU A 78 11.70 -6.90 -40.05
N LYS A 79 11.52 -6.70 -41.35
CA LYS A 79 11.75 -5.40 -42.00
C LYS A 79 10.93 -4.28 -41.35
N LYS A 80 9.66 -4.52 -41.00
CA LYS A 80 8.81 -3.53 -40.34
C LYS A 80 9.23 -3.24 -38.91
N ILE A 81 9.70 -4.24 -38.18
CA ILE A 81 10.28 -4.08 -36.84
C ILE A 81 11.55 -3.24 -36.94
N ASP A 82 12.43 -3.54 -37.89
CA ASP A 82 13.68 -2.80 -38.11
C ASP A 82 13.42 -1.36 -38.54
N GLU A 83 12.50 -1.11 -39.47
CA GLU A 83 12.05 0.24 -39.86
C GLU A 83 11.52 1.02 -38.64
N TYR A 84 10.73 0.36 -37.79
CA TYR A 84 10.20 0.96 -36.57
C TYR A 84 11.30 1.28 -35.55
N ILE A 85 12.28 0.37 -35.39
CA ILE A 85 13.45 0.55 -34.52
C ILE A 85 14.32 1.70 -35.03
N ALA A 86 14.66 1.71 -36.32
CA ALA A 86 15.49 2.74 -36.94
C ALA A 86 14.84 4.13 -36.87
N LYS A 87 13.53 4.23 -37.10
CA LYS A 87 12.80 5.52 -37.10
C LYS A 87 12.77 6.20 -35.74
N ARG A 88 12.75 5.44 -34.65
CA ARG A 88 12.61 5.98 -33.28
C ARG A 88 13.87 5.78 -32.43
N GLY A 89 14.89 5.08 -32.94
CA GLY A 89 16.18 4.85 -32.31
C GLY A 89 16.09 4.24 -30.92
N ASP A 90 17.08 4.55 -30.08
CA ASP A 90 17.16 4.12 -28.68
C ASP A 90 16.01 4.64 -27.80
N ALA A 91 15.28 5.68 -28.24
CA ALA A 91 14.19 6.29 -27.49
C ALA A 91 12.96 5.37 -27.32
N ILE A 92 12.74 4.41 -28.23
CA ILE A 92 11.68 3.37 -28.11
C ILE A 92 11.84 2.57 -26.83
N TRP A 93 13.10 2.42 -26.44
CA TRP A 93 13.51 1.67 -25.30
C TRP A 93 14.02 2.60 -24.21
N GLN A 94 14.02 3.94 -24.31
CA GLN A 94 14.56 4.79 -23.23
C GLN A 94 13.81 4.65 -21.91
N HIS A 95 12.49 4.39 -21.95
CA HIS A 95 11.72 4.00 -20.76
C HIS A 95 12.07 2.58 -20.25
N ARG A 96 12.79 1.78 -21.03
CA ARG A 96 13.26 0.39 -20.76
C ARG A 96 14.79 0.25 -20.58
N LYS A 97 15.60 1.19 -21.11
CA LYS A 97 17.06 1.36 -21.02
C LYS A 97 17.44 2.13 -19.77
N LYS A 98 16.49 2.83 -19.16
CA LYS A 98 16.49 2.92 -17.70
C LYS A 98 16.15 1.55 -17.12
N SER A 99 17.04 0.57 -17.32
CA SER A 99 17.47 -0.22 -16.18
C SER A 99 18.03 0.83 -15.21
N ARG A 100 17.18 1.45 -14.38
CA ARG A 100 16.99 1.01 -13.00
C ARG A 100 18.37 0.58 -12.52
N GLY A 101 19.17 1.57 -12.13
CA GLY A 101 20.47 1.29 -11.55
C GLY A 101 20.28 0.17 -10.54
N TYR A 102 21.07 -0.89 -10.68
CA TYR A 102 21.08 -1.97 -9.70
C TYR A 102 21.46 -1.32 -8.36
N ILE A 103 20.46 -1.04 -7.52
CA ILE A 103 20.71 -0.57 -6.16
C ILE A 103 21.54 -1.65 -5.52
N SER A 104 22.79 -1.32 -5.19
CA SER A 104 23.75 -2.30 -4.69
C SER A 104 23.13 -3.09 -3.54
N GLY A 105 23.41 -4.40 -3.45
CA GLY A 105 22.87 -5.24 -2.37
C GLY A 105 23.14 -4.65 -0.98
N THR A 106 24.28 -3.97 -0.82
CA THR A 106 24.63 -3.20 0.39
C THR A 106 23.67 -2.04 0.64
N ALA A 107 23.41 -1.18 -0.36
CA ALA A 107 22.46 -0.08 -0.23
C ALA A 107 21.03 -0.60 0.04
N ARG A 108 20.61 -1.66 -0.67
CA ARG A 108 19.32 -2.31 -0.45
C ARG A 108 19.18 -2.82 0.99
N TYR A 109 20.21 -3.50 1.51
CA TYR A 109 20.21 -4.00 2.88
C TYR A 109 20.15 -2.87 3.91
N LYS A 110 20.91 -1.79 3.73
CA LYS A 110 20.88 -0.64 4.64
C LYS A 110 19.50 0.03 4.66
N VAL A 111 18.87 0.23 3.50
CA VAL A 111 17.53 0.82 3.40
C VAL A 111 16.48 -0.08 4.05
N LEU A 112 16.52 -1.39 3.80
CA LEU A 112 15.61 -2.35 4.45
C LEU A 112 15.83 -2.40 5.97
N LYS A 113 17.08 -2.36 6.43
CA LYS A 113 17.43 -2.31 7.86
C LYS A 113 16.92 -1.01 8.51
N ARG A 114 17.09 0.14 7.84
CA ARG A 114 16.55 1.45 8.26
C ARG A 114 15.03 1.40 8.41
N ALA A 115 14.35 0.80 7.43
CA ALA A 115 12.91 0.60 7.44
C ALA A 115 12.43 -0.49 8.42
N GLN A 116 13.34 -1.10 9.21
CA GLN A 116 13.07 -2.23 10.09
C GLN A 116 12.32 -3.38 9.38
N PHE A 117 12.65 -3.60 8.11
CA PHE A 117 12.00 -4.58 7.24
C PHE A 117 10.47 -4.40 7.18
N ARG A 118 9.98 -3.16 7.15
CA ARG A 118 8.57 -2.82 6.93
C ARG A 118 8.42 -1.88 5.74
N CYS A 119 7.26 -1.95 5.09
CA CYS A 119 6.89 -0.98 4.06
C CYS A 119 6.74 0.40 4.70
N GLU A 120 7.48 1.39 4.20
CA GLU A 120 7.44 2.77 4.68
C GLU A 120 6.10 3.47 4.35
N LEU A 121 5.30 2.96 3.41
CA LEU A 121 3.95 3.48 3.13
C LEU A 121 2.83 2.84 3.97
N CYS A 122 2.78 1.50 4.06
CA CYS A 122 1.65 0.80 4.70
C CYS A 122 2.00 0.02 5.96
N GLY A 123 3.26 -0.01 6.37
CA GLY A 123 3.73 -0.66 7.61
C GLY A 123 3.77 -2.19 7.58
N ILE A 124 3.32 -2.85 6.51
CA ILE A 124 3.34 -4.32 6.39
C ILE A 124 4.76 -4.86 6.52
N SER A 125 4.92 -5.99 7.21
CA SER A 125 6.23 -6.62 7.43
C SER A 125 6.75 -7.28 6.15
N ALA A 126 8.07 -7.30 5.96
CA ALA A 126 8.74 -8.09 4.93
C ALA A 126 8.46 -9.59 5.02
N SER A 127 8.13 -10.08 6.23
CA SER A 127 7.71 -11.47 6.46
C SER A 127 6.31 -11.76 5.92
N GLU A 128 5.45 -10.73 5.81
CA GLU A 128 4.09 -10.85 5.31
C GLU A 128 4.01 -10.51 3.81
N LYS A 129 4.86 -9.58 3.35
CA LYS A 129 4.85 -9.12 1.96
C LYS A 129 6.23 -8.65 1.52
N ALA A 130 6.66 -9.11 0.34
CA ALA A 130 7.96 -8.74 -0.22
C ALA A 130 8.11 -7.21 -0.36
N LEU A 131 9.27 -6.71 0.08
CA LEU A 131 9.64 -5.31 -0.02
C LEU A 131 10.64 -5.07 -1.15
N GLU A 132 10.47 -3.94 -1.81
CA GLU A 132 11.33 -3.40 -2.85
C GLU A 132 11.94 -2.08 -2.35
N VAL A 133 13.16 -1.79 -2.79
CA VAL A 133 13.80 -0.49 -2.56
C VAL A 133 13.70 0.27 -3.87
N ASP A 134 13.13 1.48 -3.81
CA ASP A 134 12.95 2.35 -4.97
C ASP A 134 13.27 3.80 -4.62
N HIS A 135 13.44 4.65 -5.63
CA HIS A 135 13.78 6.06 -5.43
C HIS A 135 12.60 6.88 -4.90
N ILE A 136 12.87 7.91 -4.10
CA ILE A 136 11.89 8.88 -3.59
C ILE A 136 11.59 9.92 -4.65
N LEU A 137 12.59 10.72 -5.02
CA LEU A 137 12.57 11.55 -6.21
C LEU A 137 12.87 10.63 -7.40
N PRO A 138 11.94 10.46 -8.35
CA PRO A 138 12.19 9.68 -9.54
C PRO A 138 13.40 10.20 -10.33
N VAL A 139 14.20 9.31 -10.89
CA VAL A 139 15.42 9.68 -11.67
C VAL A 139 15.09 10.52 -12.91
N ASN A 140 13.90 10.36 -13.51
CA ASN A 140 13.40 11.22 -14.60
C ASN A 140 13.10 12.66 -14.14
N LEU A 141 12.98 12.91 -12.84
CA LEU A 141 12.81 14.22 -12.22
C LEU A 141 14.10 14.71 -11.53
N GLY A 142 15.25 14.09 -11.80
CA GLY A 142 16.55 14.49 -11.25
C GLY A 142 16.97 13.76 -9.97
N GLY A 143 16.25 12.71 -9.57
CA GLY A 143 16.65 11.86 -8.45
C GLY A 143 17.99 11.17 -8.66
N LYS A 144 18.84 11.19 -7.62
CA LYS A 144 20.18 10.56 -7.63
C LYS A 144 20.16 9.18 -6.97
N ASP A 145 21.16 8.35 -7.27
CA ASP A 145 21.37 7.02 -6.67
C ASP A 145 22.03 7.13 -5.28
N GLU A 146 21.39 7.85 -4.36
CA GLU A 146 21.89 8.12 -3.01
C GLU A 146 21.02 7.43 -1.95
N GLU A 147 21.61 7.06 -0.82
CA GLU A 147 20.90 6.35 0.28
C GLU A 147 19.68 7.14 0.78
N ASP A 148 19.80 8.46 0.73
CA ASP A 148 18.78 9.43 1.11
C ASP A 148 17.73 9.68 0.02
N ASN A 149 17.85 9.04 -1.13
CA ASN A 149 16.82 9.06 -2.16
C ASN A 149 16.16 7.68 -2.29
N TYR A 150 16.39 6.73 -1.38
CA TYR A 150 15.76 5.41 -1.41
C TYR A 150 14.70 5.23 -0.32
N GLN A 151 13.68 4.43 -0.62
CA GLN A 151 12.63 4.01 0.31
C GLN A 151 12.23 2.55 0.12
N ALA A 152 11.79 1.90 1.20
CA ALA A 152 11.35 0.51 1.21
C ALA A 152 9.83 0.41 1.11
N LEU A 153 9.30 -0.13 0.01
CA LEU A 153 7.86 -0.27 -0.24
C LEU A 153 7.49 -1.73 -0.52
N CYS A 154 6.31 -2.17 -0.10
CA CYS A 154 5.79 -3.46 -0.57
C CYS A 154 5.44 -3.38 -2.06
N TYR A 155 5.48 -4.51 -2.77
CA TYR A 155 5.26 -4.52 -4.23
C TYR A 155 3.98 -3.78 -4.67
N SER A 156 2.90 -3.86 -3.89
CA SER A 156 1.64 -3.15 -4.23
C SER A 156 1.72 -1.65 -4.01
N CYS A 157 2.36 -1.21 -2.93
CA CYS A 157 2.58 0.21 -2.65
C CYS A 157 3.52 0.81 -3.70
N ASN A 158 4.56 0.06 -4.07
CA ASN A 158 5.52 0.47 -5.09
C ASN A 158 4.85 0.58 -6.47
N ALA A 159 4.03 -0.40 -6.86
CA ALA A 159 3.29 -0.38 -8.12
C ALA A 159 2.26 0.76 -8.22
N MET A 160 1.76 1.26 -7.08
CA MET A 160 0.85 2.41 -7.03
C MET A 160 1.56 3.75 -7.24
N LYS A 161 2.88 3.81 -7.02
CA LYS A 161 3.68 5.00 -7.25
C LYS A 161 3.82 5.24 -8.75
N ARG A 162 3.19 6.30 -9.26
CA ARG A 162 3.41 6.75 -10.63
C ARG A 162 4.75 7.48 -10.72
N ASP A 163 5.36 7.47 -11.89
CA ASP A 163 6.61 8.18 -12.22
C ASP A 163 6.51 9.73 -12.13
N THR A 164 5.34 10.23 -11.74
CA THR A 164 5.02 11.65 -11.48
C THR A 164 4.99 12.01 -9.99
N ASP A 165 5.14 11.04 -9.09
CA ASP A 165 5.02 11.23 -7.65
C ASP A 165 6.40 11.19 -6.96
N ALA A 166 6.80 12.33 -6.37
CA ALA A 166 8.06 12.50 -5.65
C ALA A 166 7.89 12.43 -4.12
N THR A 167 6.75 11.92 -3.63
CA THR A 167 6.48 11.87 -2.19
C THR A 167 7.52 11.05 -1.44
N ASP A 168 8.11 11.68 -0.42
CA ASP A 168 9.01 11.04 0.53
C ASP A 168 8.22 10.37 1.64
N PHE A 169 8.08 9.04 1.56
CA PHE A 169 7.36 8.28 2.58
C PHE A 169 8.18 8.01 3.84
N ARG A 170 9.46 8.44 3.91
CA ARG A 170 10.29 8.28 5.12
C ARG A 170 9.79 9.16 6.26
N GLU A 171 9.38 10.39 5.95
CA GLU A 171 8.86 11.35 6.94
C GLU A 171 7.47 10.96 7.47
N ILE A 172 6.75 10.09 6.76
CA ILE A 172 5.44 9.60 7.23
C ILE A 172 5.59 8.82 8.54
N LYS A 173 6.69 8.07 8.70
CA LYS A 173 6.96 7.35 9.96
C LYS A 173 7.23 8.33 11.11
N ASP A 174 8.05 9.34 10.87
CA ASP A 174 8.36 10.36 11.88
C ASP A 174 7.11 11.16 12.27
N GLN A 175 6.21 11.42 11.32
CA GLN A 175 4.91 12.00 11.61
C GLN A 175 4.12 11.11 12.58
N TYR A 176 4.00 9.80 12.34
CA TYR A 176 3.30 8.86 13.26
C TYR A 176 3.92 8.74 14.66
N GLU A 177 5.19 9.10 14.83
CA GLU A 177 5.88 9.10 16.11
C GLU A 177 5.79 10.44 16.85
N HIS A 178 5.14 11.46 16.28
CA HIS A 178 4.99 12.75 16.95
C HIS A 178 4.22 12.63 18.28
N ARG A 179 4.82 13.12 19.37
CA ARG A 179 4.28 13.12 20.74
C ARG A 179 4.51 14.46 21.40
N GLU A 180 3.54 14.91 22.19
CA GLU A 180 3.65 16.11 23.01
C GLU A 180 4.06 15.78 24.43
N LYS A 181 5.01 16.55 24.98
CA LYS A 181 5.60 16.29 26.31
C LYS A 181 4.61 16.47 27.46
N ASP A 182 3.65 17.38 27.30
CA ASP A 182 2.67 17.71 28.35
C ASP A 182 1.32 17.00 28.15
N CYS A 183 1.22 16.11 27.15
CA CYS A 183 -0.01 15.39 26.86
C CYS A 183 -0.12 14.09 27.68
N ILE A 184 -1.17 13.99 28.50
CA ILE A 184 -1.40 12.82 29.36
C ILE A 184 -1.58 11.50 28.59
N PHE A 185 -2.06 11.56 27.34
CA PHE A 185 -2.20 10.39 26.48
C PHE A 185 -0.89 10.00 25.80
N CYS A 186 -0.07 10.99 25.43
CA CYS A 186 1.28 10.71 24.94
C CYS A 186 2.15 10.05 26.01
N LEU A 187 1.97 10.46 27.26
CA LEU A 187 2.66 9.95 28.45
C LEU A 187 1.98 8.76 29.13
N ILE A 188 0.95 8.15 28.51
CA ILE A 188 0.20 7.06 29.14
C ILE A 188 1.13 5.89 29.51
N GLU A 189 0.99 5.37 30.71
CA GLU A 189 1.74 4.19 31.13
C GLU A 189 1.25 2.93 30.39
N LYS A 190 2.17 2.10 29.87
CA LYS A 190 1.83 0.87 29.13
C LYS A 190 0.87 -0.05 29.88
N LYS A 191 0.94 -0.10 31.22
CA LYS A 191 0.06 -0.93 32.06
C LYS A 191 -1.43 -0.51 32.03
N ARG A 192 -1.72 0.73 31.62
CA ARG A 192 -3.09 1.24 31.46
C ARG A 192 -3.70 0.88 30.11
N ILE A 193 -2.87 0.49 29.14
CA ILE A 193 -3.32 0.11 27.80
C ILE A 193 -3.96 -1.27 27.89
N VAL A 194 -5.24 -1.33 27.52
CA VAL A 194 -6.06 -2.55 27.56
C VAL A 194 -5.91 -3.34 26.26
N SER A 195 -5.81 -2.63 25.13
CA SER A 195 -5.56 -3.20 23.81
C SER A 195 -4.88 -2.14 22.95
N GLU A 196 -4.03 -2.56 22.01
CA GLU A 196 -3.42 -1.64 21.05
C GLU A 196 -3.17 -2.32 19.71
N ASN A 197 -3.07 -1.49 18.67
CA ASN A 197 -2.55 -1.89 17.37
C ASN A 197 -1.37 -0.98 17.01
N ASN A 198 -0.94 -0.99 15.75
CA ASN A 198 0.23 -0.23 15.32
C ASN A 198 0.08 1.28 15.51
N LEU A 199 -1.12 1.85 15.37
CA LEU A 199 -1.33 3.30 15.29
C LEU A 199 -2.25 3.86 16.37
N ALA A 200 -2.91 3.02 17.15
CA ALA A 200 -3.83 3.45 18.19
C ALA A 200 -3.79 2.50 19.39
N PHE A 201 -4.32 2.95 20.52
CA PHE A 201 -4.47 2.17 21.72
C PHE A 201 -5.79 2.48 22.42
N LEU A 202 -6.25 1.57 23.26
CA LEU A 202 -7.48 1.63 24.02
C LEU A 202 -7.15 1.60 25.51
N VAL A 203 -7.75 2.51 26.27
CA VAL A 203 -7.65 2.59 27.73
C VAL A 203 -9.05 2.68 28.36
N TYR A 204 -9.18 2.28 29.62
CA TYR A 204 -10.35 2.66 30.41
C TYR A 204 -10.29 4.14 30.77
N ASP A 205 -11.43 4.82 30.66
CA ASP A 205 -11.58 6.19 31.13
C ASP A 205 -11.44 6.23 32.67
N GLN A 206 -10.74 7.24 33.17
CA GLN A 206 -10.54 7.44 34.60
C GLN A 206 -11.78 8.04 35.29
N TYR A 207 -12.61 8.73 34.52
CA TYR A 207 -13.87 9.35 34.92
C TYR A 207 -15.01 8.80 34.05
N PRO A 208 -15.31 7.49 34.17
CA PRO A 208 -16.25 6.83 33.27
C PRO A 208 -17.67 7.40 33.39
N VAL A 209 -18.30 7.70 32.25
CA VAL A 209 -19.72 8.08 32.19
C VAL A 209 -20.62 6.88 32.46
N SER A 210 -20.17 5.68 32.09
CA SER A 210 -20.78 4.40 32.44
C SER A 210 -19.70 3.35 32.69
N ASP A 211 -20.01 2.31 33.45
CA ASP A 211 -19.03 1.26 33.76
C ASP A 211 -18.50 0.60 32.47
N LEU A 212 -17.17 0.40 32.41
CA LEU A 212 -16.38 -0.01 31.25
C LEU A 212 -16.27 1.03 30.11
N HIS A 213 -16.52 2.32 30.37
CA HIS A 213 -16.22 3.39 29.41
C HIS A 213 -14.73 3.38 29.05
N CYS A 214 -14.46 3.32 27.74
CA CYS A 214 -13.12 3.31 27.17
C CYS A 214 -12.86 4.53 26.28
N LEU A 215 -11.59 4.88 26.16
CA LEU A 215 -11.08 5.84 25.18
C LEU A 215 -10.21 5.10 24.16
N VAL A 216 -10.45 5.37 22.87
CA VAL A 216 -9.59 4.91 21.76
C VAL A 216 -8.82 6.09 21.20
N ILE A 217 -7.49 5.99 21.21
CA ILE A 217 -6.60 7.13 21.07
C ILE A 217 -5.52 6.78 20.02
N PRO A 218 -5.29 7.61 18.99
CA PRO A 218 -4.15 7.43 18.09
C PRO A 218 -2.85 7.64 18.86
N LYS A 219 -1.82 6.86 18.52
CA LYS A 219 -0.49 6.96 19.14
C LYS A 219 0.18 8.29 18.83
N ARG A 220 0.05 8.76 17.60
CA ARG A 220 0.46 10.10 17.18
C ARG A 220 -0.39 11.14 17.90
N HIS A 221 0.25 12.19 18.39
CA HIS A 221 -0.46 13.34 18.93
C HIS A 221 -1.16 14.10 17.80
N THR A 222 -2.49 14.15 17.86
CA THR A 222 -3.33 14.87 16.89
C THR A 222 -4.38 15.63 17.66
N ALA A 223 -4.56 16.92 17.39
CA ALA A 223 -5.44 17.78 18.18
C ALA A 223 -6.87 17.23 18.28
N ASP A 224 -7.44 16.79 17.15
CA ASP A 224 -8.81 16.28 17.06
C ASP A 224 -9.01 15.30 15.89
N TYR A 225 -10.25 14.80 15.74
CA TYR A 225 -10.62 13.87 14.68
C TYR A 225 -10.35 14.40 13.25
N PHE A 226 -10.36 15.71 13.05
CA PHE A 226 -10.08 16.29 11.74
C PHE A 226 -8.58 16.31 11.41
N SER A 227 -7.74 16.03 12.40
CA SER A 227 -6.29 16.02 12.30
C SER A 227 -5.68 14.60 12.14
N ILE A 228 -6.49 13.54 12.22
CA ILE A 228 -6.03 12.16 12.02
C ILE A 228 -6.04 11.76 10.53
N SER A 229 -5.07 10.94 10.14
CA SER A 229 -4.94 10.44 8.78
C SER A 229 -5.84 9.21 8.54
N GLN A 230 -6.07 8.84 7.28
CA GLN A 230 -6.92 7.67 6.97
C GLN A 230 -6.44 6.35 7.62
N PRO A 231 -5.13 6.03 7.68
CA PRO A 231 -4.65 4.88 8.44
C PRO A 231 -5.01 4.91 9.93
N GLU A 232 -4.93 6.08 10.56
CA GLU A 232 -5.30 6.27 11.97
C GLU A 232 -6.81 6.11 12.19
N ILE A 233 -7.64 6.62 11.28
CA ILE A 233 -9.09 6.40 11.28
C ILE A 233 -9.39 4.90 11.27
N ASN A 234 -8.72 4.15 10.39
CA ASN A 234 -8.92 2.70 10.30
C ASN A 234 -8.46 1.98 11.57
N ALA A 235 -7.33 2.39 12.14
CA ALA A 235 -6.78 1.82 13.36
C ALA A 235 -7.67 2.08 14.58
N VAL A 236 -8.18 3.30 14.73
CA VAL A 236 -9.15 3.68 15.78
C VAL A 236 -10.43 2.86 15.62
N ASN A 237 -11.01 2.81 14.41
CA ASN A 237 -12.24 2.06 14.15
C ASN A 237 -12.10 0.56 14.41
N ARG A 238 -10.92 -0.03 14.12
CA ARG A 238 -10.64 -1.43 14.46
C ARG A 238 -10.69 -1.64 15.97
N LEU A 239 -9.98 -0.81 16.74
CA LEU A 239 -9.96 -0.91 18.20
C LEU A 239 -11.31 -0.65 18.85
N VAL A 240 -12.16 0.17 18.23
CA VAL A 240 -13.55 0.34 18.67
C VAL A 240 -14.32 -0.99 18.58
N GLN A 241 -14.18 -1.73 17.49
CA GLN A 241 -14.83 -3.03 17.32
C GLN A 241 -14.26 -4.05 18.32
N ASP A 242 -12.94 -4.10 18.47
CA ASP A 242 -12.27 -5.00 19.41
C ASP A 242 -12.67 -4.68 20.86
N GLY A 243 -12.73 -3.39 21.21
CA GLY A 243 -13.18 -2.89 22.50
C GLY A 243 -14.64 -3.26 22.79
N ARG A 244 -15.53 -3.12 21.81
CA ARG A 244 -16.93 -3.57 21.90
C ARG A 244 -17.00 -5.08 22.21
N GLU A 245 -16.28 -5.90 21.47
CA GLU A 245 -16.28 -7.36 21.68
C GLU A 245 -15.75 -7.74 23.06
N MET A 246 -14.67 -7.09 23.50
CA MET A 246 -14.11 -7.27 24.83
C MET A 246 -15.12 -6.91 25.91
N ILE A 247 -15.80 -5.76 25.80
CA ILE A 247 -16.82 -5.33 26.75
C ILE A 247 -17.98 -6.33 26.79
N LEU A 248 -18.50 -6.75 25.64
CA LEU A 248 -19.60 -7.73 25.57
C LEU A 248 -19.21 -9.13 26.07
N LYS A 249 -17.91 -9.48 26.05
CA LYS A 249 -17.43 -10.71 26.69
C LYS A 249 -17.43 -10.60 28.21
N ARG A 250 -17.07 -9.42 28.73
CA ARG A 250 -16.96 -9.14 30.17
C ARG A 250 -18.30 -8.87 30.83
N ASP A 251 -19.21 -8.19 30.15
CA ASP A 251 -20.52 -7.81 30.68
C ASP A 251 -21.62 -8.05 29.64
N LYS A 252 -22.48 -9.03 29.93
CA LYS A 252 -23.60 -9.44 29.07
C LYS A 252 -24.84 -8.54 29.21
N THR A 253 -24.87 -7.64 30.21
CA THR A 253 -25.98 -6.69 30.42
C THR A 253 -25.90 -5.47 29.50
N VAL A 254 -24.79 -5.30 28.79
CA VAL A 254 -24.62 -4.21 27.83
C VAL A 254 -25.52 -4.45 26.60
N LEU A 255 -26.43 -3.52 26.34
CA LEU A 255 -27.43 -3.59 25.25
C LEU A 255 -27.12 -2.64 24.09
N GLY A 256 -26.21 -1.69 24.28
CA GLY A 256 -25.86 -0.71 23.26
C GLY A 256 -24.58 0.03 23.57
N PHE A 257 -24.19 0.94 22.68
CA PHE A 257 -23.01 1.78 22.84
C PHE A 257 -23.30 3.19 22.33
N ASN A 258 -22.76 4.20 23.02
CA ASN A 258 -22.55 5.52 22.43
C ASN A 258 -21.10 5.66 22.03
N LEU A 259 -20.88 6.23 20.85
CA LEU A 259 -19.58 6.63 20.37
C LEU A 259 -19.58 8.14 20.22
N GLY A 260 -18.53 8.79 20.69
CA GLY A 260 -18.45 10.26 20.70
C GLY A 260 -17.03 10.76 20.59
N LEU A 261 -16.87 11.92 19.95
CA LEU A 261 -15.63 12.67 19.83
C LEU A 261 -15.97 14.13 20.06
N ASN A 262 -15.22 14.79 20.95
CA ASN A 262 -15.26 16.23 21.06
C ASN A 262 -14.07 16.79 20.26
N CYS A 263 -14.32 17.72 19.36
CA CYS A 263 -13.28 18.33 18.50
C CYS A 263 -13.23 19.84 18.79
N GLY A 264 -12.18 20.27 19.47
CA GLY A 264 -12.01 21.64 19.96
C GLY A 264 -12.69 21.91 21.30
N GLU A 265 -12.21 22.97 21.96
CA GLU A 265 -12.66 23.35 23.32
C GLU A 265 -14.16 23.67 23.36
N ALA A 266 -14.68 24.35 22.34
CA ALA A 266 -16.10 24.68 22.23
C ALA A 266 -17.03 23.45 22.17
N ALA A 267 -16.50 22.30 21.73
CA ALA A 267 -17.21 21.02 21.73
C ALA A 267 -17.04 20.25 23.05
N GLY A 268 -16.35 20.83 24.05
CA GLY A 268 -16.07 20.19 25.34
C GLY A 268 -14.86 19.25 25.31
N GLN A 269 -13.93 19.41 24.37
CA GLN A 269 -12.68 18.66 24.39
C GLN A 269 -11.73 19.21 25.46
N THR A 270 -11.34 18.38 26.42
CA THR A 270 -10.48 18.79 27.56
C THR A 270 -9.01 18.41 27.36
N VAL A 271 -8.74 17.30 26.67
CA VAL A 271 -7.40 16.90 26.25
C VAL A 271 -7.31 17.10 24.75
N MET A 272 -6.45 18.01 24.31
CA MET A 272 -6.22 18.33 22.88
C MET A 272 -5.37 17.26 22.19
N HIS A 273 -5.76 16.00 22.38
CA HIS A 273 -5.29 14.83 21.67
C HIS A 273 -6.52 13.98 21.39
N THR A 274 -6.83 13.73 20.12
CA THR A 274 -7.97 12.92 19.65
C THR A 274 -8.21 11.70 20.52
N HIS A 275 -9.43 11.54 21.00
CA HIS A 275 -9.83 10.36 21.75
C HIS A 275 -11.31 10.08 21.49
N LEU A 276 -11.60 8.90 20.96
CA LEU A 276 -12.95 8.44 20.75
C LEU A 276 -13.46 7.78 22.04
N HIS A 277 -14.58 8.27 22.53
CA HIS A 277 -15.32 7.67 23.64
C HIS A 277 -16.10 6.45 23.15
N LEU A 278 -15.88 5.30 23.77
CA LEU A 278 -16.66 4.08 23.61
C LEU A 278 -17.40 3.80 24.92
N ILE A 279 -18.67 4.20 24.98
CA ILE A 279 -19.49 4.22 26.19
C ILE A 279 -20.53 3.08 26.10
N PRO A 280 -20.37 1.97 26.83
CA PRO A 280 -21.37 0.91 26.87
C PRO A 280 -22.63 1.37 27.60
N ARG A 281 -23.79 0.92 27.11
CA ARG A 281 -25.12 1.30 27.60
C ARG A 281 -25.90 0.08 28.09
N ARG A 282 -26.62 0.25 29.19
CA ARG A 282 -27.42 -0.78 29.87
C ARG A 282 -28.84 -0.29 30.06
N GLU A 283 -29.75 -1.20 30.34
CA GLU A 283 -31.09 -0.82 30.78
C GLU A 283 -31.01 -0.10 32.13
N GLY A 284 -31.74 1.01 32.27
CA GLY A 284 -31.79 1.79 33.52
C GLY A 284 -30.55 2.64 33.84
N ASP A 285 -29.56 2.73 32.94
CA ASP A 285 -28.34 3.54 33.17
C ASP A 285 -28.56 5.06 33.03
N THR A 286 -29.73 5.47 32.54
CA THR A 286 -30.18 6.85 32.47
C THR A 286 -31.69 6.92 32.74
N PRO A 287 -32.20 7.99 33.38
CA PRO A 287 -33.64 8.19 33.54
C PRO A 287 -34.39 8.28 32.20
N THR A 288 -33.73 8.68 31.11
CA THR A 288 -34.35 8.78 29.78
C THR A 288 -33.35 8.42 28.70
N VAL A 289 -33.63 7.36 27.95
CA VAL A 289 -32.76 6.87 26.86
C VAL A 289 -32.86 7.75 25.61
N ARG A 290 -34.05 8.29 25.33
CA ARG A 290 -34.32 9.14 24.16
C ARG A 290 -33.49 10.43 24.23
N GLY A 291 -32.93 10.85 23.10
CA GLY A 291 -32.05 12.02 23.01
C GLY A 291 -30.62 11.66 22.65
N GLY A 292 -30.02 10.67 23.32
CA GLY A 292 -28.64 10.24 23.07
C GLY A 292 -27.67 11.41 22.92
N VAL A 293 -26.97 11.46 21.79
CA VAL A 293 -26.00 12.54 21.45
C VAL A 293 -26.60 13.94 21.42
N ARG A 294 -27.91 14.11 21.27
CA ARG A 294 -28.55 15.44 21.25
C ARG A 294 -28.53 16.13 22.62
N ASN A 295 -28.26 15.38 23.69
CA ASN A 295 -28.07 15.93 25.02
C ASN A 295 -26.77 16.74 25.17
N VAL A 296 -25.90 16.78 24.14
CA VAL A 296 -24.76 17.73 24.11
C VAL A 296 -25.22 19.18 24.21
N ILE A 297 -26.40 19.52 23.68
CA ILE A 297 -27.06 20.80 23.94
C ILE A 297 -28.17 20.57 24.96
N ALA A 298 -28.01 21.17 26.14
CA ALA A 298 -28.99 21.07 27.22
C ALA A 298 -30.41 21.38 26.72
N GLY A 299 -31.37 20.51 27.06
CA GLY A 299 -32.77 20.64 26.68
C GLY A 299 -33.14 20.21 25.25
N LYS A 300 -32.18 19.82 24.39
CA LYS A 300 -32.46 19.37 23.00
C LYS A 300 -32.60 17.85 22.82
N GLY A 301 -32.43 17.08 23.91
CA GLY A 301 -32.58 15.64 23.93
C GLY A 301 -34.03 15.14 23.85
N HIS A 302 -35.00 15.98 24.25
CA HIS A 302 -36.42 15.66 24.20
C HIS A 302 -37.01 16.13 22.86
N TYR A 303 -37.25 15.19 21.96
CA TYR A 303 -37.91 15.37 20.67
C TYR A 303 -38.70 14.10 20.38
#